data_AF-A0A0X3UAM9-F1
#
_entry.id   AF-A0A0X3UAM9-F1
#
_cell.length_a   1.000
_cell.length_b   1.000
_cell.length_c   1.000
_cell.angle_alpha   90.00
_cell.angle_beta   90.00
_cell.angle_gamma   90.00
#
_symmetry.space_group_name_H-M   'P 1'
#
loop_
_entity.id
_entity.type
_entity.pdbx_description
1 polymer ?
#
loop_
_entity_poly.entity_id
_entity_poly.type
_entity_poly.pdbx_seq_one_letter_code
_entity_poly.pdbx_strand_id
1 'polypeptide(L)'
;MASLIYANPKLKALSSHQIVPPLPIGDFEVFPIIFIRHPILRAKSAYLFEWQRQLNLAQPKGSFGEYVEEKLEAGSGGAISDFHVYQMANTSLDSRWPVRSEDPLRRLSAAKIFLESLPFFGLVEHFQVSLERMHFYLKYHFPELEIVHRKINVTDVSELSVDSKISIIKSELGADLFRKLESCNKLDLDFYQFATDKFMNVVPKEVEL
;
A
#
# COMPACT_ATOMS: atom_id res chain seq x y z
N MET A 1 13.92 4.00 14.58
CA MET A 1 12.73 3.22 14.99
C MET A 1 12.96 2.41 16.28
N ALA A 2 14.01 1.59 16.39
CA ALA A 2 14.30 0.85 17.62
C ALA A 2 14.40 1.75 18.88
N SER A 3 15.00 2.93 18.75
CA SER A 3 15.03 3.95 19.82
C SER A 3 13.64 4.39 20.30
N LEU A 4 12.68 4.54 19.38
CA LEU A 4 11.29 4.88 19.72
C LEU A 4 10.63 3.73 20.50
N ILE A 5 10.86 2.49 20.09
CA ILE A 5 10.33 1.29 20.75
C ILE A 5 10.91 1.18 22.17
N TYR A 6 12.23 1.32 22.33
CA TYR A 6 12.88 1.28 23.65
C TYR A 6 12.42 2.42 24.57
N ALA A 7 12.17 3.62 24.03
CA ALA A 7 11.63 4.74 24.80
C ALA A 7 10.15 4.54 25.18
N ASN A 8 9.43 3.61 24.54
CA ASN A 8 7.99 3.39 24.72
C ASN A 8 7.67 1.89 24.87
N PRO A 9 8.14 1.20 25.93
CA PRO A 9 7.99 -0.25 26.06
C PRO A 9 6.53 -0.72 26.22
N LYS A 10 5.59 0.19 26.50
CA LYS A 10 4.15 -0.10 26.56
C LYS A 10 3.45 -0.02 25.20
N LEU A 11 4.16 0.36 24.13
CA LEU A 11 3.61 0.47 22.79
C LEU A 11 3.22 -0.93 22.27
N LYS A 12 1.93 -1.14 22.00
CA LYS A 12 1.41 -2.43 21.52
C LYS A 12 1.33 -2.53 20.00
N ALA A 13 1.16 -1.39 19.32
CA ALA A 13 1.07 -1.32 17.87
C ALA A 13 1.54 0.05 17.38
N LEU A 14 2.22 0.07 16.25
CA LEU A 14 2.65 1.28 15.55
C LEU A 14 2.18 1.21 14.10
N SER A 15 1.49 2.25 13.64
CA SER A 15 1.14 2.42 12.23
C SER A 15 1.74 3.73 11.74
N SER A 16 2.46 3.71 10.64
CA SER A 16 3.04 4.91 10.04
C SER A 16 3.44 4.66 8.59
N HIS A 17 3.27 5.68 7.74
CA HIS A 17 3.80 5.71 6.37
C HIS A 17 5.33 5.86 6.33
N GLN A 18 5.99 6.02 7.47
CA GLN A 18 7.45 6.13 7.57
C GLN A 18 8.12 4.80 7.96
N ILE A 19 7.33 3.74 8.18
CA ILE A 19 7.88 2.41 8.41
C ILE A 19 8.30 1.86 7.05
N VAL A 20 9.59 1.94 6.79
CA VAL A 20 10.25 1.45 5.57
C VAL A 20 11.27 0.38 5.95
N PRO A 21 11.73 -0.44 5.00
CA PRO A 21 12.80 -1.41 5.24
C PRO A 21 14.11 -0.77 5.75
N PRO A 22 14.98 -1.54 6.41
CA PRO A 22 14.69 -2.85 6.99
C PRO A 22 13.75 -2.73 8.21
N LEU A 23 13.09 -3.83 8.57
CA LEU A 23 12.33 -3.89 9.82
C LEU A 23 13.24 -3.60 11.01
N PRO A 24 12.76 -2.94 12.08
CA PRO A 24 13.57 -2.65 13.25
C PRO A 24 14.04 -3.94 13.91
N ILE A 25 15.30 -3.96 14.35
CA ILE A 25 15.93 -5.10 15.03
C ILE A 25 16.25 -4.67 16.46
N GLY A 26 15.96 -5.54 17.44
CA GLY A 26 16.23 -5.31 18.85
C GLY A 26 15.78 -6.49 19.71
N ASP A 27 15.75 -6.30 21.03
CA ASP A 27 15.22 -7.29 21.99
C ASP A 27 13.69 -7.21 22.06
N PHE A 28 13.05 -7.39 20.90
CA PHE A 28 11.60 -7.41 20.71
C PHE A 28 11.24 -8.12 19.40
N GLU A 29 10.03 -8.67 19.33
CA GLU A 29 9.48 -9.23 18.10
C GLU A 29 8.75 -8.16 17.29
N VAL A 30 8.90 -8.22 15.96
CA VAL A 30 8.23 -7.29 15.04
C VAL A 30 7.32 -8.08 14.13
N PHE A 31 6.04 -7.72 14.14
CA PHE A 31 5.02 -8.31 13.29
C PHE A 31 4.60 -7.32 12.20
N PRO A 32 5.27 -7.28 11.03
CA PRO A 32 4.91 -6.35 9.97
C PRO A 32 3.53 -6.69 9.40
N ILE A 33 2.69 -5.66 9.24
CA ILE A 33 1.39 -5.76 8.59
C ILE A 33 1.37 -4.74 7.46
N ILE A 34 1.42 -5.23 6.22
CA ILE A 34 1.48 -4.39 5.02
C ILE A 34 0.33 -4.77 4.10
N PHE A 35 -0.37 -3.76 3.57
CA PHE A 35 -1.39 -3.93 2.54
C PHE A 35 -0.96 -3.22 1.27
N ILE A 36 -1.08 -3.92 0.15
CA ILE A 36 -0.79 -3.39 -1.19
C ILE A 36 -2.13 -3.15 -1.91
N ARG A 37 -2.20 -2.08 -2.68
CA ARG A 37 -3.38 -1.70 -3.47
C ARG A 37 -3.01 -1.53 -4.94
N HIS A 38 -3.96 -1.75 -5.84
CA HIS A 38 -3.76 -1.46 -7.26
C HIS A 38 -3.37 0.03 -7.45
N PRO A 39 -2.29 0.36 -8.19
CA PRO A 39 -1.73 1.73 -8.22
C PRO A 39 -2.71 2.80 -8.72
N ILE A 40 -3.51 2.48 -9.73
CA ILE A 40 -4.52 3.40 -10.27
C ILE A 40 -5.67 3.60 -9.27
N LEU A 41 -6.07 2.54 -8.54
CA LEU A 41 -7.11 2.64 -7.51
C LEU A 41 -6.58 3.39 -6.27
N ARG A 42 -5.28 3.23 -5.95
CA ARG A 42 -4.58 4.03 -4.94
C ARG A 42 -4.62 5.51 -5.31
N ALA A 43 -4.33 5.88 -6.55
CA ALA A 43 -4.39 7.28 -6.99
C ALA A 43 -5.78 7.90 -6.79
N LYS A 44 -6.84 7.19 -7.22
CA LYS A 44 -8.23 7.63 -7.00
C LYS A 44 -8.57 7.74 -5.51
N SER A 45 -8.11 6.79 -4.70
CA SER A 45 -8.34 6.83 -3.26
C SER A 45 -7.59 7.96 -2.57
N ALA A 46 -6.38 8.31 -3.01
CA ALA A 46 -5.61 9.43 -2.48
C ALA A 46 -6.33 10.75 -2.74
N TYR A 47 -6.85 10.93 -3.96
CA TYR A 47 -7.71 12.06 -4.30
C TYR A 47 -8.92 12.15 -3.35
N LEU A 48 -9.69 11.07 -3.22
CA LEU A 48 -10.87 11.04 -2.35
C LEU A 48 -10.52 11.34 -0.89
N PHE A 49 -9.42 10.78 -0.40
CA PHE A 49 -8.96 10.99 0.96
C PHE A 49 -8.52 12.44 1.23
N GLU A 50 -7.77 13.06 0.32
CA GLU A 50 -7.24 14.41 0.48
C GLU A 50 -8.38 15.41 0.70
N TRP A 51 -9.39 15.43 -0.19
CA TRP A 51 -10.48 16.39 -0.05
C TRP A 51 -11.49 16.01 1.04
N GLN A 52 -11.84 14.72 1.23
CA GLN A 52 -12.85 14.31 2.22
C GLN A 52 -12.33 14.36 3.66
N ARG A 53 -11.06 14.01 3.88
CA ARG A 53 -10.53 13.75 5.23
C ARG A 53 -9.49 14.76 5.65
N GLN A 54 -8.54 15.11 4.78
CA GLN A 54 -7.49 16.06 5.14
C GLN A 54 -8.00 17.51 5.10
N LEU A 55 -8.73 17.85 4.04
CA LEU A 55 -9.34 19.17 3.89
C LEU A 55 -10.75 19.26 4.50
N ASN A 56 -11.36 18.12 4.84
CA ASN A 56 -12.71 18.01 5.41
C ASN A 56 -13.76 18.80 4.61
N LEU A 57 -13.70 18.70 3.28
CA LEU A 57 -14.59 19.41 2.37
C LEU A 57 -15.86 18.60 2.11
N ALA A 58 -16.98 19.30 1.95
CA ALA A 58 -18.26 18.67 1.58
C ALA A 58 -18.30 18.20 0.11
N GLN A 59 -17.44 18.76 -0.74
CA GLN A 59 -17.32 18.45 -2.17
C GLN A 59 -15.83 18.41 -2.56
N PRO A 60 -15.46 17.68 -3.62
CA PRO A 60 -14.09 17.66 -4.09
C PRO A 60 -13.59 19.03 -4.53
N LYS A 61 -12.31 19.31 -4.26
CA LYS A 61 -11.61 20.46 -4.83
C LYS A 61 -11.14 20.10 -6.24
N GLY A 62 -12.00 20.36 -7.22
CA GLY A 62 -11.76 20.01 -8.62
C GLY A 62 -12.16 18.57 -8.96
N SER A 63 -11.85 18.15 -10.19
CA SER A 63 -12.03 16.79 -10.68
C SER A 63 -10.83 15.90 -10.32
N PHE A 64 -11.01 14.58 -10.47
CA PHE A 64 -9.87 13.67 -10.33
C PHE A 64 -8.80 13.91 -11.41
N GLY A 65 -9.20 14.32 -12.62
CA GLY A 65 -8.28 14.68 -13.70
C GLY A 65 -7.37 15.84 -13.30
N GLU A 66 -7.95 16.94 -12.83
CA GLU A 66 -7.21 18.12 -12.37
C GLU A 66 -6.24 17.77 -11.24
N TYR A 67 -6.66 16.93 -10.30
CA TYR A 67 -5.79 16.44 -9.23
C TYR A 67 -4.60 15.62 -9.75
N VAL A 68 -4.82 14.73 -10.74
CA VAL A 68 -3.73 13.95 -11.34
C VAL A 68 -2.77 14.87 -12.09
N GLU A 69 -3.27 15.81 -12.89
CA GLU A 69 -2.44 16.79 -13.61
C GLU A 69 -1.57 17.58 -12.65
N GLU A 70 -2.15 18.18 -11.61
CA GLU A 70 -1.44 18.98 -10.61
C GLU A 70 -0.29 18.19 -9.97
N LYS A 71 -0.57 16.96 -9.50
CA LYS A 71 0.42 16.14 -8.80
C LYS A 71 1.53 15.63 -9.72
N LEU A 72 1.22 15.34 -10.99
CA LEU A 72 2.22 14.90 -11.98
C LEU A 72 3.09 16.09 -12.45
N GLU A 73 2.52 17.27 -12.66
CA GLU A 73 3.26 18.48 -13.06
C GLU A 73 4.22 18.96 -11.96
N ALA A 74 3.81 18.88 -10.69
CA ALA A 74 4.65 19.26 -9.56
C ALA A 74 5.91 18.39 -9.41
N GLY A 75 6.06 17.29 -10.18
CA GLY A 75 7.21 16.38 -10.14
C GLY A 75 7.40 15.64 -8.81
N SER A 76 6.52 15.90 -7.84
CA SER A 76 6.58 15.29 -6.51
C SER A 76 6.05 13.86 -6.53
N GLY A 77 5.11 13.53 -7.43
CA GLY A 77 4.56 12.19 -7.67
C GLY A 77 3.77 11.59 -6.49
N GLY A 78 4.16 11.92 -5.26
CA GLY A 78 3.48 11.68 -4.01
C GLY A 78 2.91 10.27 -3.86
N ALA A 79 1.74 10.22 -3.27
CA ALA A 79 0.96 8.99 -3.14
C ALA A 79 0.26 8.58 -4.44
N ILE A 80 0.66 9.08 -5.63
CA ILE A 80 0.08 8.72 -6.94
C ILE A 80 1.10 8.29 -7.99
N SER A 81 2.38 8.12 -7.65
CA SER A 81 3.46 7.78 -8.59
C SER A 81 4.45 6.83 -7.92
N ASP A 82 4.54 5.59 -8.41
CA ASP A 82 5.41 4.49 -7.95
C ASP A 82 5.56 4.38 -6.40
N PHE A 83 4.49 4.69 -5.67
CA PHE A 83 4.54 4.89 -4.22
C PHE A 83 4.95 3.62 -3.47
N HIS A 84 4.37 2.46 -3.83
CA HIS A 84 4.69 1.22 -3.12
C HIS A 84 6.15 0.82 -3.35
N VAL A 85 6.64 0.86 -4.58
CA VAL A 85 8.04 0.56 -4.90
C VAL A 85 8.98 1.52 -4.21
N TYR A 86 8.67 2.82 -4.18
CA TYR A 86 9.47 3.80 -3.44
C TYR A 86 9.54 3.50 -1.94
N GLN A 87 8.42 3.15 -1.32
CA GLN A 87 8.36 2.84 0.11
C GLN A 87 9.06 1.52 0.45
N MET A 88 8.83 0.47 -0.35
CA MET A 88 9.34 -0.88 -0.11
C MET A 88 10.80 -1.08 -0.53
N ALA A 89 11.38 -0.13 -1.27
CA ALA A 89 12.80 -0.12 -1.58
C ALA A 89 13.59 0.92 -0.77
N ASN A 90 12.91 1.73 0.05
CA ASN A 90 13.57 2.74 0.85
C ASN A 90 14.31 2.10 2.02
N THR A 91 15.64 2.17 2.02
CA THR A 91 16.50 1.68 3.12
C THR A 91 17.02 2.79 4.02
N SER A 92 16.62 4.04 3.74
CA SER A 92 17.12 5.21 4.45
C SER A 92 16.22 5.52 5.64
N LEU A 93 16.65 5.03 6.81
CA LEU A 93 15.93 5.16 8.08
C LEU A 93 15.76 6.62 8.54
N ASP A 94 16.65 7.52 8.10
CA ASP A 94 16.70 8.92 8.54
C ASP A 94 16.20 9.92 7.49
N SER A 95 15.96 9.51 6.25
CA SER A 95 15.48 10.41 5.21
C SER A 95 13.96 10.30 5.06
N ARG A 96 13.29 11.45 5.10
CA ARG A 96 11.85 11.57 4.79
C ARG A 96 11.48 11.07 3.39
N TRP A 97 12.46 10.95 2.51
CA TRP A 97 12.29 10.54 1.13
C TRP A 97 13.24 9.38 0.82
N PRO A 98 12.82 8.38 0.03
CA PRO A 98 13.69 7.31 -0.40
C PRO A 98 14.95 7.87 -1.05
N VAL A 99 16.12 7.33 -0.72
CA VAL A 99 17.29 7.54 -1.56
C VAL A 99 16.90 7.03 -2.95
N ARG A 100 16.81 7.97 -3.89
CA ARG A 100 16.50 7.63 -5.27
C ARG A 100 17.70 6.87 -5.83
N SER A 101 17.73 5.53 -5.66
CA SER A 101 18.55 4.67 -6.50
C SER A 101 18.32 5.08 -7.95
N GLU A 102 19.35 5.48 -8.68
CA GLU A 102 19.14 6.01 -10.04
C GLU A 102 18.53 4.96 -10.99
N ASP A 103 18.63 3.67 -10.65
CA ASP A 103 18.10 2.56 -11.43
C ASP A 103 16.70 2.11 -10.97
N PRO A 104 15.64 2.34 -11.76
CA PRO A 104 14.28 1.86 -11.49
C PRO A 104 14.18 0.33 -11.33
N LEU A 105 14.97 -0.45 -12.05
CA LEU A 105 14.92 -1.92 -12.01
C LEU A 105 15.51 -2.47 -10.72
N ARG A 106 16.61 -1.87 -10.26
CA ARG A 106 17.18 -2.18 -8.95
C ARG A 106 16.20 -1.86 -7.83
N ARG A 107 15.47 -0.75 -7.95
CA ARG A 107 14.42 -0.37 -6.98
C ARG A 107 13.28 -1.38 -6.95
N LEU A 108 12.74 -1.74 -8.12
CA LEU A 108 11.68 -2.75 -8.22
C LEU A 108 12.15 -4.08 -7.63
N SER A 109 13.38 -4.51 -7.93
CA SER A 109 13.97 -5.73 -7.38
C SER A 109 14.06 -5.68 -5.85
N ALA A 110 14.52 -4.57 -5.27
CA ALA A 110 14.60 -4.39 -3.82
C ALA A 110 13.21 -4.46 -3.14
N ALA A 111 12.20 -3.82 -3.73
CA ALA A 111 10.82 -3.88 -3.25
C ALA A 111 10.27 -5.32 -3.26
N LYS A 112 10.52 -6.08 -4.35
CA LYS A 112 10.11 -7.49 -4.45
C LYS A 112 10.79 -8.37 -3.41
N ILE A 113 12.11 -8.23 -3.23
CA ILE A 113 12.88 -8.95 -2.21
C ILE A 113 12.34 -8.66 -0.81
N PHE A 114 12.05 -7.39 -0.51
CA PHE A 114 11.47 -7.03 0.78
C PHE A 114 10.10 -7.68 0.97
N LEU A 115 9.21 -7.60 -0.03
CA LEU A 115 7.89 -8.24 0.05
C LEU A 115 7.99 -9.75 0.31
N GLU A 116 8.92 -10.43 -0.36
CA GLU A 116 9.17 -11.87 -0.16
C GLU A 116 9.74 -12.22 1.22
N SER A 117 10.43 -11.28 1.87
CA SER A 117 10.94 -11.46 3.23
C SER A 117 9.85 -11.33 4.30
N LEU A 118 8.68 -10.79 3.95
CA LEU A 118 7.61 -10.60 4.92
C LEU A 118 6.91 -11.93 5.24
N PRO A 119 6.61 -12.20 6.52
CA PRO A 119 5.81 -13.37 6.89
C PRO A 119 4.37 -13.26 6.40
N PHE A 120 3.89 -12.04 6.13
CA PHE A 120 2.54 -11.76 5.66
C PHE A 120 2.47 -10.42 4.92
N PHE A 121 1.63 -10.36 3.88
CA PHE A 121 1.10 -9.12 3.32
C PHE A 121 -0.34 -9.34 2.83
N GLY A 122 -1.11 -8.26 2.79
CA GLY A 122 -2.49 -8.24 2.29
C GLY A 122 -2.62 -7.51 0.95
N LEU A 123 -3.71 -7.79 0.25
CA LEU A 123 -4.18 -7.00 -0.89
C LEU A 123 -5.49 -6.31 -0.51
N VAL A 124 -5.58 -5.01 -0.79
CA VAL A 124 -6.80 -4.23 -0.51
C VAL A 124 -7.97 -4.73 -1.35
N GLU A 125 -7.71 -5.14 -2.60
CA GLU A 125 -8.70 -5.72 -3.50
C GLU A 125 -9.20 -7.10 -3.03
N HIS A 126 -8.44 -7.78 -2.17
CA HIS A 126 -8.80 -9.06 -1.53
C HIS A 126 -8.83 -8.91 0.00
N PHE A 127 -9.45 -7.84 0.49
CA PHE A 127 -9.34 -7.44 1.90
C PHE A 127 -9.80 -8.51 2.88
N GLN A 128 -10.94 -9.16 2.62
CA GLN A 128 -11.48 -10.20 3.49
C GLN A 128 -10.50 -11.38 3.66
N VAL A 129 -10.02 -11.92 2.55
CA VAL A 129 -9.01 -13.01 2.53
C VAL A 129 -7.71 -12.55 3.20
N SER A 130 -7.34 -11.29 3.01
CA SER A 130 -6.16 -10.70 3.66
C SER A 130 -6.31 -10.62 5.17
N LEU A 131 -7.50 -10.27 5.68
CA LEU A 131 -7.78 -10.25 7.12
C LEU A 131 -7.75 -11.66 7.72
N GLU A 132 -8.27 -12.65 7.03
CA GLU A 132 -8.21 -14.06 7.47
C GLU A 132 -6.76 -14.53 7.58
N ARG A 133 -5.95 -14.28 6.54
CA ARG A 133 -4.52 -14.61 6.55
C ARG A 133 -3.75 -13.87 7.66
N MET A 134 -4.07 -12.58 7.87
CA MET A 134 -3.50 -11.79 8.96
C MET A 134 -3.86 -12.40 10.32
N HIS A 135 -5.08 -12.88 10.50
CA HIS A 135 -5.50 -13.56 11.73
C HIS A 135 -4.68 -14.83 11.97
N PHE A 136 -4.53 -15.68 10.96
CA PHE A 136 -3.68 -16.87 11.07
C PHE A 136 -2.22 -16.55 11.39
N TYR A 137 -1.69 -15.47 10.83
CA TYR A 137 -0.34 -15.00 11.11
C TYR A 137 -0.16 -14.52 12.56
N LEU A 138 -1.14 -13.79 13.11
CA LEU A 138 -1.01 -13.16 14.44
C LEU A 138 -1.51 -14.03 15.60
N LYS A 139 -2.40 -15.01 15.37
CA LYS A 139 -3.12 -15.72 16.44
C LYS A 139 -2.23 -16.41 17.47
N TYR A 140 -1.03 -16.85 17.09
CA TYR A 140 -0.13 -17.56 18.03
C TYR A 140 0.56 -16.62 19.02
N HIS A 141 0.82 -15.37 18.61
CA HIS A 141 1.42 -14.36 19.47
C HIS A 141 0.38 -13.47 20.16
N PHE A 142 -0.80 -13.34 19.54
CA PHE A 142 -1.91 -12.53 20.04
C PHE A 142 -3.23 -13.33 20.02
N PRO A 143 -3.40 -14.34 20.89
CA PRO A 143 -4.56 -15.23 20.87
C PRO A 143 -5.88 -14.51 21.19
N GLU A 144 -5.82 -13.39 21.90
CA GLU A 144 -6.98 -12.55 22.23
C GLU A 144 -7.29 -11.50 21.15
N LEU A 145 -6.50 -11.44 20.07
CA LEU A 145 -6.71 -10.47 18.99
C LEU A 145 -7.91 -10.87 18.13
N GLU A 146 -9.03 -10.19 18.35
CA GLU A 146 -10.20 -10.28 17.48
C GLU A 146 -10.03 -9.39 16.25
N ILE A 147 -9.99 -9.99 15.06
CA ILE A 147 -9.98 -9.26 13.80
C ILE A 147 -11.42 -9.11 13.32
N VAL A 148 -11.97 -7.92 13.55
CA VAL A 148 -13.31 -7.56 13.10
C VAL A 148 -13.20 -6.81 11.77
N HIS A 149 -13.85 -7.34 10.74
CA HIS A 149 -14.02 -6.61 9.49
C HIS A 149 -15.01 -5.46 9.69
N ARG A 150 -14.51 -4.26 10.03
CA ARG A 150 -15.29 -3.03 10.02
C ARG A 150 -14.89 -2.18 8.81
N LYS A 151 -15.85 -1.93 7.92
CA LYS A 151 -15.72 -1.00 6.78
C LYS A 151 -15.71 0.45 7.28
N ILE A 152 -14.66 0.85 8.00
CA ILE A 152 -14.44 2.23 8.46
C ILE A 152 -13.45 2.84 7.47
N ASN A 153 -13.88 3.83 6.69
CA ASN A 153 -13.12 4.49 5.60
C ASN A 153 -13.17 3.83 4.21
N VAL A 154 -14.32 3.23 3.85
CA VAL A 154 -14.55 2.82 2.46
C VAL A 154 -14.83 4.05 1.60
N THR A 155 -13.85 4.43 0.77
CA THR A 155 -14.01 5.51 -0.22
C THR A 155 -14.78 5.05 -1.46
N ASP A 156 -14.86 3.74 -1.70
CA ASP A 156 -15.58 3.11 -2.80
C ASP A 156 -16.28 1.83 -2.32
N VAL A 157 -17.61 1.89 -2.19
CA VAL A 157 -18.48 0.79 -1.75
C VAL A 157 -18.93 -0.14 -2.89
N SER A 158 -18.51 0.12 -4.13
CA SER A 158 -18.96 -0.67 -5.27
C SER A 158 -18.34 -2.08 -5.26
N GLU A 159 -19.17 -3.08 -5.55
CA GLU A 159 -18.78 -4.50 -5.74
C GLU A 159 -18.18 -4.77 -7.13
N LEU A 160 -17.78 -3.71 -7.84
CA LEU A 160 -17.19 -3.82 -9.16
C LEU A 160 -15.83 -4.54 -9.10
N SER A 161 -15.48 -5.24 -10.18
CA SER A 161 -14.15 -5.81 -10.33
C SER A 161 -13.09 -4.70 -10.45
N VAL A 162 -11.82 -5.07 -10.19
CA VAL A 162 -10.67 -4.17 -10.35
C VAL A 162 -10.63 -3.58 -11.76
N ASP A 163 -10.83 -4.40 -12.80
CA ASP A 163 -10.82 -3.98 -14.19
C ASP A 163 -11.96 -3.00 -14.54
N SER A 164 -13.15 -3.22 -13.99
CA SER A 164 -14.28 -2.31 -14.17
C SER A 164 -13.99 -0.96 -13.52
N LYS A 165 -13.41 -0.94 -12.31
CA LYS A 165 -13.02 0.30 -11.63
C LYS A 165 -11.94 1.06 -12.40
N ILE A 166 -10.95 0.35 -12.95
CA ILE A 166 -9.91 0.96 -13.79
C ILE A 166 -10.52 1.53 -15.07
N SER A 167 -11.47 0.83 -15.69
CA SER A 167 -12.16 1.29 -16.90
C SER A 167 -12.95 2.57 -16.66
N ILE A 168 -13.63 2.69 -15.52
CA ILE A 168 -14.30 3.93 -15.09
C ILE A 168 -13.29 5.06 -14.94
N ILE A 169 -12.17 4.82 -14.25
CA ILE A 169 -11.11 5.82 -14.07
C ILE A 169 -10.51 6.25 -15.42
N LYS A 170 -10.29 5.30 -16.34
CA LYS A 170 -9.79 5.59 -17.69
C LYS A 170 -10.77 6.47 -18.47
N SER A 171 -12.07 6.22 -18.34
CA SER A 171 -13.11 7.07 -18.94
C SER A 171 -13.15 8.46 -18.32
N GLU A 172 -12.94 8.58 -17.01
CA GLU A 172 -12.93 9.86 -16.29
C GLU A 172 -11.71 10.72 -16.64
N LEU A 173 -10.53 10.11 -16.75
CA LEU A 173 -9.28 10.83 -17.05
C LEU A 173 -9.08 11.10 -18.55
N GLY A 174 -9.73 10.32 -19.42
CA GLY A 174 -9.39 10.27 -20.83
C GLY A 174 -8.08 9.53 -21.11
N ALA A 175 -7.89 9.14 -22.37
CA ALA A 175 -6.80 8.24 -22.76
C ALA A 175 -5.39 8.80 -22.51
N ASP A 176 -5.19 10.11 -22.67
CA ASP A 176 -3.87 10.72 -22.58
C ASP A 176 -3.40 10.84 -21.13
N LEU A 177 -4.23 11.38 -20.25
CA LEU A 177 -3.91 11.53 -18.84
C LEU A 177 -3.83 10.18 -18.13
N PHE A 178 -4.69 9.23 -18.50
CA PHE A 178 -4.60 7.85 -18.01
C PHE A 178 -3.26 7.21 -18.36
N ARG A 179 -2.80 7.32 -19.63
CA ARG A 179 -1.50 6.80 -20.05
C ARG A 179 -0.34 7.45 -19.29
N LYS A 180 -0.41 8.75 -19.03
CA LYS A 180 0.59 9.45 -18.19
C LYS A 180 0.60 8.88 -16.77
N LEU A 181 -0.57 8.70 -16.15
CA LEU A 181 -0.69 8.12 -14.82
C LEU A 181 -0.15 6.68 -14.77
N GLU A 182 -0.46 5.84 -15.76
CA GLU A 182 0.11 4.49 -15.87
C GLU A 182 1.63 4.53 -16.00
N SER A 183 2.17 5.41 -16.85
CA SER A 183 3.62 5.55 -17.03
C SER A 183 4.31 5.97 -15.73
N CYS A 184 3.70 6.83 -14.93
CA CYS A 184 4.22 7.23 -13.62
C CYS A 184 4.03 6.17 -12.53
N ASN A 185 3.29 5.10 -12.80
CA ASN A 185 3.10 3.97 -11.88
C ASN A 185 3.60 2.66 -12.48
N LYS A 186 4.50 2.71 -13.47
CA LYS A 186 4.95 1.51 -14.17
C LYS A 186 5.59 0.50 -13.22
N LEU A 187 6.43 0.95 -12.29
CA LEU A 187 7.08 0.05 -11.33
C LEU A 187 6.05 -0.51 -10.36
N ASP A 188 5.12 0.33 -9.91
CA ASP A 188 4.06 -0.05 -8.99
C ASP A 188 3.08 -1.06 -9.62
N LEU A 189 2.81 -0.96 -10.93
CA LEU A 189 2.01 -1.92 -11.68
C LEU A 189 2.73 -3.27 -11.77
N ASP A 190 4.03 -3.27 -12.11
CA ASP A 190 4.85 -4.48 -12.16
C ASP A 190 4.99 -5.14 -10.76
N PHE A 191 5.08 -4.32 -9.71
CA PHE A 191 5.13 -4.77 -8.32
C PHE A 191 3.78 -5.32 -7.85
N TYR A 192 2.68 -4.65 -8.19
CA TYR A 192 1.33 -5.11 -7.85
C TYR A 192 0.99 -6.44 -8.51
N GLN A 193 1.35 -6.62 -9.79
CA GLN A 193 1.16 -7.89 -10.48
C GLN A 193 1.93 -9.01 -9.76
N PHE A 194 3.22 -8.78 -9.46
CA PHE A 194 4.03 -9.72 -8.70
C PHE A 194 3.42 -10.06 -7.33
N ALA A 195 2.98 -9.05 -6.58
CA ALA A 195 2.33 -9.24 -5.29
C ALA A 195 1.03 -10.04 -5.41
N THR A 196 0.24 -9.80 -6.47
CA THR A 196 -0.99 -10.53 -6.77
C THR A 196 -0.70 -11.99 -7.07
N ASP A 197 0.25 -12.27 -7.95
CA ASP A 197 0.64 -13.64 -8.29
C ASP A 197 1.10 -14.39 -7.04
N LYS A 198 1.93 -13.76 -6.19
CA LYS A 198 2.36 -14.34 -4.91
C LYS A 198 1.19 -14.59 -3.98
N PHE A 199 0.30 -13.61 -3.81
CA PHE A 199 -0.85 -13.72 -2.93
C PHE A 199 -1.80 -14.85 -3.35
N MET A 200 -2.05 -15.00 -4.66
CA MET A 200 -2.95 -16.02 -5.20
C MET A 200 -2.33 -17.41 -5.19
N ASN A 201 -1.00 -17.52 -5.33
CA ASN A 201 -0.28 -18.80 -5.29
C ASN A 201 -0.06 -19.37 -3.88
N VAL A 202 -0.45 -18.67 -2.81
CA VAL A 202 -0.52 -19.25 -1.46
C VAL A 202 -1.73 -20.17 -1.39
N VAL A 203 -1.52 -21.44 -1.73
CA VAL A 203 -2.45 -22.53 -1.43
C VAL A 203 -2.56 -22.61 0.10
N PRO A 204 -3.76 -22.58 0.70
CA PRO A 204 -3.92 -22.90 2.11
C PRO A 204 -3.29 -24.29 2.33
N LYS A 205 -2.30 -24.40 3.21
CA LYS A 205 -1.93 -25.73 3.70
C LYS A 205 -3.16 -26.26 4.41
N GLU A 206 -3.87 -27.19 3.78
CA GLU A 206 -4.85 -28.02 4.48
C GLU A 206 -4.11 -28.60 5.68
N VAL A 207 -4.54 -28.19 6.87
CA VAL A 207 -4.14 -28.88 8.09
C VAL A 207 -4.97 -30.15 8.04
N GLU A 208 -4.36 -31.26 7.62
CA GLU A 208 -4.92 -32.59 7.85
C GLU A 208 -5.21 -32.69 9.36
N LEU A 209 -6.50 -32.77 9.69
CA LEU A 209 -7.01 -33.04 11.04
C LEU A 209 -6.83 -34.51 11.40
#